data_AF-A0A955NEH6-F1
#
_entry.id   AF-A0A955NEH6-F1
#
_cell.length_a   1.000
_cell.length_b   1.000
_cell.length_c   1.000
_cell.angle_alpha   90.00
_cell.angle_beta   90.00
_cell.angle_gamma   90.00
#
_symmetry.space_group_name_H-M   'P 1'
#
loop_
_entity.id
_entity.type
_entity.pdbx_description
1 polymer ?
#
loop_
_entity_poly.entity_id
_entity_poly.type
_entity_poly.pdbx_seq_one_letter_code
_entity_poly.pdbx_strand_id
1 'polypeptide(L)'
;PIERVLHGDALSGIRDATVTVLSPFAEDLVYGLGNRNERSVVLLIEVEGFRALLPGDIGALQEERLVANGLLEDVDLLKVPHHGSRFSSSASFLSTIRPEIAVIQCGENNHGHPAPETVQRLAERKIQIFCTLFDGTVSTEWNGKKLLIETGD
;
A
#
# COMPACT_ATOMS: atom_id res chain seq x y z
N PRO A 1 -24.41 6.19 -0.57
CA PRO A 1 -23.38 6.01 0.49
C PRO A 1 -22.87 4.57 0.44
N ILE A 2 -21.55 4.35 0.48
CA ILE A 2 -20.98 3.01 0.58
C ILE A 2 -20.85 2.69 2.07
N GLU A 3 -21.55 1.66 2.56
CA GLU A 3 -21.52 1.26 3.97
C GLU A 3 -20.47 0.17 4.26
N ARG A 4 -20.06 -0.59 3.22
CA ARG A 4 -19.07 -1.67 3.31
C ARG A 4 -18.42 -1.91 1.94
N VAL A 5 -17.14 -2.31 1.95
CA VAL A 5 -16.40 -2.80 0.77
C VAL A 5 -15.68 -4.11 1.10
N LEU A 6 -15.54 -4.99 0.10
CA LEU A 6 -14.94 -6.33 0.19
C LEU A 6 -14.02 -6.60 -0.99
N HIS A 7 -13.14 -7.60 -0.84
CA HIS A 7 -12.37 -8.16 -1.95
C HIS A 7 -13.27 -8.41 -3.18
N GLY A 8 -12.87 -7.87 -4.33
CA GLY A 8 -13.59 -8.00 -5.61
C GLY A 8 -14.51 -6.81 -5.94
N ASP A 9 -14.77 -5.91 -5.00
CA ASP A 9 -15.48 -4.66 -5.31
C ASP A 9 -14.60 -3.74 -6.15
N ALA A 10 -15.19 -3.10 -7.17
CA ALA A 10 -14.55 -2.08 -7.98
C ALA A 10 -15.38 -0.80 -7.98
N LEU A 11 -14.72 0.35 -7.74
CA LEU A 11 -15.33 1.67 -7.81
C LEU A 11 -14.79 2.39 -9.05
N SER A 12 -15.71 2.78 -9.95
CA SER A 12 -15.42 3.49 -11.19
C SER A 12 -16.09 4.86 -11.21
N GLY A 13 -15.62 5.76 -12.08
CA GLY A 13 -16.20 7.10 -12.26
C GLY A 13 -15.64 8.17 -11.33
N ILE A 14 -14.55 7.85 -10.62
CA ILE A 14 -13.71 8.84 -9.91
C ILE A 14 -12.68 9.35 -10.91
N ARG A 15 -13.04 10.35 -11.73
CA ARG A 15 -12.10 11.03 -12.67
C ARG A 15 -11.20 10.03 -13.45
N ASP A 16 -11.84 9.06 -14.11
CA ASP A 16 -11.18 8.01 -14.92
C ASP A 16 -10.33 6.98 -14.16
N ALA A 17 -10.34 7.01 -12.83
CA ALA A 17 -9.75 5.98 -12.00
C ALA A 17 -10.64 4.73 -11.86
N THR A 18 -10.00 3.57 -11.87
CA THR A 18 -10.56 2.32 -11.33
C THR A 18 -9.94 2.06 -9.97
N VAL A 19 -10.76 1.85 -8.95
CA VAL A 19 -10.30 1.48 -7.60
C VAL A 19 -10.81 0.09 -7.28
N THR A 20 -9.90 -0.88 -7.21
CA THR A 20 -10.20 -2.27 -6.89
C THR A 20 -9.88 -2.55 -5.44
N VAL A 21 -10.83 -3.16 -4.72
CA VAL A 21 -10.65 -3.58 -3.33
C VAL A 21 -10.09 -5.01 -3.34
N LEU A 22 -8.86 -5.18 -2.85
CA LEU A 22 -8.18 -6.47 -2.80
C LEU A 22 -8.37 -7.20 -1.47
N SER A 23 -8.68 -6.47 -0.40
CA SER A 23 -8.89 -6.96 0.98
C SER A 23 -9.77 -5.93 1.70
N PRO A 24 -10.54 -6.29 2.74
CA PRO A 24 -10.63 -7.60 3.40
C PRO A 24 -11.37 -8.66 2.58
N PHE A 25 -11.04 -9.93 2.80
CA PHE A 25 -11.87 -11.03 2.32
C PHE A 25 -13.12 -11.16 3.19
N ALA A 26 -14.24 -11.59 2.60
CA ALA A 26 -15.51 -11.69 3.32
C ALA A 26 -15.41 -12.63 4.54
N GLU A 27 -14.64 -13.71 4.40
CA GLU A 27 -14.39 -14.71 5.44
C GLU A 27 -13.71 -14.11 6.67
N ASP A 28 -12.83 -13.12 6.49
CA ASP A 28 -12.13 -12.49 7.61
C ASP A 28 -13.09 -11.75 8.53
N LEU A 29 -14.13 -11.16 7.94
CA LEU A 29 -15.16 -10.43 8.67
C LEU A 29 -16.24 -11.36 9.23
N VAL A 30 -16.62 -12.41 8.49
CA VAL A 30 -17.66 -13.36 8.91
C VAL A 30 -17.18 -14.26 10.05
N TYR A 31 -15.96 -14.79 9.94
CA TYR A 31 -15.41 -15.72 10.92
C TYR A 31 -14.50 -15.05 11.95
N GLY A 32 -14.30 -13.73 11.85
CA GLY A 32 -13.43 -13.00 12.75
C GLY A 32 -11.97 -13.44 12.66
N LEU A 33 -11.49 -13.79 11.47
CA LEU A 33 -10.09 -14.15 11.24
C LEU A 33 -9.21 -12.90 11.21
N GLY A 34 -7.95 -13.06 11.61
CA GLY A 34 -6.98 -11.97 11.67
C GLY A 34 -7.30 -10.92 12.74
N ASN A 35 -6.32 -10.06 13.01
CA ASN A 35 -6.50 -8.90 13.88
C ASN A 35 -7.14 -7.73 13.08
N ARG A 36 -7.33 -6.57 13.72
CA ARG A 36 -7.88 -5.37 13.07
C ARG A 36 -7.07 -4.94 11.85
N ASN A 37 -5.75 -5.11 11.89
CA ASN A 37 -4.86 -4.68 10.81
C ASN A 37 -4.93 -5.62 9.60
N GLU A 38 -5.07 -6.93 9.82
CA GLU A 38 -5.27 -7.89 8.72
C GLU A 38 -6.61 -7.68 7.99
N ARG A 39 -7.55 -6.97 8.61
CA ARG A 39 -8.83 -6.57 8.01
C ARG A 39 -8.79 -5.19 7.36
N SER A 40 -7.59 -4.63 7.17
CA SER A 40 -7.42 -3.36 6.45
C SER A 40 -7.96 -3.46 5.03
N VAL A 41 -8.54 -2.35 4.57
CA VAL A 41 -8.91 -2.19 3.17
C VAL A 41 -7.64 -2.01 2.37
N VAL A 42 -7.40 -2.92 1.43
CA VAL A 42 -6.29 -2.84 0.47
C VAL A 42 -6.87 -2.39 -0.85
N LEU A 43 -6.37 -1.27 -1.37
CA LEU A 43 -6.84 -0.68 -2.63
C LEU A 43 -5.74 -0.74 -3.68
N LEU A 44 -6.08 -1.24 -4.85
CA LEU A 44 -5.34 -1.02 -6.10
C LEU A 44 -6.04 0.09 -6.87
N ILE A 45 -5.33 1.18 -7.14
CA ILE A 45 -5.84 2.32 -7.89
C ILE A 45 -5.15 2.35 -9.25
N GLU A 46 -5.92 2.37 -10.32
CA GLU A 46 -5.42 2.43 -11.69
C GLU A 46 -5.97 3.67 -12.41
N VAL A 47 -5.08 4.49 -12.99
CA VAL A 47 -5.42 5.71 -13.73
C VAL A 47 -4.51 5.82 -14.96
N GLU A 48 -5.07 5.72 -16.17
CA GLU A 48 -4.31 5.89 -17.42
C GLU A 48 -2.98 5.08 -17.48
N GLY A 49 -2.99 3.85 -16.95
CA GLY A 49 -1.83 2.96 -16.91
C GLY A 49 -0.91 3.13 -15.70
N PHE A 50 -1.08 4.19 -14.90
CA PHE A 50 -0.43 4.34 -13.60
C PHE A 50 -1.17 3.54 -12.53
N ARG A 51 -0.42 2.88 -11.64
CA ARG A 51 -0.93 2.03 -10.57
C ARG A 51 -0.38 2.44 -9.22
N ALA A 52 -1.27 2.59 -8.24
CA ALA A 52 -0.90 2.80 -6.85
C ALA A 52 -1.52 1.72 -5.95
N LEU A 53 -0.73 1.17 -5.04
CA LEU A 53 -1.20 0.23 -4.01
C LEU A 53 -1.24 0.92 -2.65
N LEU A 54 -2.43 0.90 -2.04
CA LEU A 54 -2.70 1.43 -0.71
C LEU A 54 -3.14 0.27 0.20
N PRO A 55 -2.19 -0.43 0.85
CA PRO A 55 -2.44 -1.66 1.58
C PRO A 55 -2.94 -1.46 3.03
N GLY A 56 -3.12 -0.22 3.48
CA GLY A 56 -3.46 0.06 4.88
C GLY A 56 -2.40 -0.50 5.83
N ASP A 57 -2.83 -1.17 6.90
CA ASP A 57 -1.95 -1.67 7.95
C ASP A 57 -1.71 -3.18 7.90
N ILE A 58 -1.98 -3.85 6.76
CA ILE A 58 -1.82 -5.30 6.65
C ILE A 58 -0.41 -5.76 7.04
N GLY A 59 -0.33 -6.93 7.67
CA GLY A 59 0.92 -7.60 8.00
C GLY A 59 1.36 -8.56 6.90
N ALA A 60 2.54 -9.16 7.08
CA ALA A 60 3.11 -10.15 6.18
C ALA A 60 2.15 -11.32 5.87
N LEU A 61 1.30 -11.73 6.83
CA LEU A 61 0.35 -12.83 6.62
C LEU A 61 -0.68 -12.51 5.53
N GLN A 62 -1.27 -11.32 5.57
CA GLN A 62 -2.24 -10.91 4.55
C GLN A 62 -1.55 -10.54 3.24
N GLU A 63 -0.34 -9.99 3.28
CA GLU A 63 0.50 -9.81 2.08
C GLU A 63 0.76 -11.15 1.36
N GLU A 64 1.18 -12.18 2.09
CA GLU A 64 1.41 -13.53 1.55
C GLU A 64 0.12 -14.12 0.98
N ARG A 65 -1.02 -13.91 1.65
CA ARG A 65 -2.32 -14.35 1.12
C ARG A 65 -2.66 -13.66 -0.20
N LEU A 66 -2.45 -12.35 -0.31
CA LEU A 66 -2.69 -11.61 -1.55
C LEU A 66 -1.78 -12.11 -2.69
N VAL A 67 -0.49 -12.37 -2.40
CA VAL A 67 0.45 -12.99 -3.35
C VAL A 67 -0.04 -14.38 -3.78
N ALA A 68 -0.39 -15.25 -2.82
CA ALA A 68 -0.78 -16.64 -3.08
C ALA A 68 -2.06 -16.76 -3.90
N ASN A 69 -2.98 -15.79 -3.78
CA ASN A 69 -4.21 -15.75 -4.58
C ASN A 69 -4.01 -15.06 -5.94
N GLY A 70 -2.79 -14.60 -6.28
CA GLY A 70 -2.50 -13.93 -7.55
C GLY A 70 -3.21 -12.58 -7.69
N LEU A 71 -3.45 -11.89 -6.57
CA LEU A 71 -4.21 -10.63 -6.52
C LEU A 71 -3.34 -9.38 -6.58
N LEU A 72 -2.03 -9.56 -6.70
CA LEU A 72 -1.06 -8.48 -6.74
C LEU A 72 -0.36 -8.48 -8.09
N GLU A 73 -0.12 -7.27 -8.58
CA GLU A 73 0.59 -7.01 -9.82
C GLU A 73 1.62 -5.90 -9.62
N ASP A 74 2.39 -5.62 -10.67
CA ASP A 74 3.33 -4.51 -10.71
C ASP A 74 2.61 -3.18 -10.46
N VAL A 75 3.14 -2.34 -9.57
CA VAL A 75 2.56 -1.02 -9.29
C VAL A 75 3.63 0.05 -9.35
N ASP A 76 3.26 1.28 -9.70
CA ASP A 76 4.23 2.39 -9.77
C ASP A 76 4.53 3.00 -8.39
N LEU A 77 3.49 3.04 -7.54
CA LEU A 77 3.52 3.70 -6.24
C LEU A 77 2.99 2.79 -5.14
N LEU A 78 3.80 2.59 -4.10
CA LEU A 78 3.40 1.93 -2.87
C LEU A 78 3.25 2.95 -1.74
N LYS A 79 2.06 3.04 -1.14
CA LYS A 79 1.95 3.55 0.23
C LYS A 79 2.41 2.42 1.16
N VAL A 80 3.53 2.60 1.85
CA VAL A 80 4.12 1.52 2.64
C VAL A 80 3.15 1.09 3.75
N PRO A 81 2.86 -0.23 3.87
CA PRO A 81 1.91 -0.73 4.84
C PRO A 81 2.34 -0.43 6.27
N HIS A 82 1.35 -0.19 7.13
CA HIS A 82 1.51 -0.15 8.58
C HIS A 82 2.64 0.79 9.03
N HIS A 83 2.68 1.98 8.45
CA HIS A 83 3.64 3.04 8.76
C HIS A 83 5.13 2.64 8.59
N GLY A 84 5.41 1.56 7.85
CA GLY A 84 6.76 1.02 7.73
C GLY A 84 7.16 0.06 8.85
N SER A 85 6.19 -0.64 9.46
CA SER A 85 6.45 -1.69 10.45
C SER A 85 7.39 -2.78 9.94
N ARG A 86 8.24 -3.33 10.82
CA ARG A 86 9.12 -4.47 10.50
C ARG A 86 8.36 -5.75 10.14
N PHE A 87 7.08 -5.83 10.50
CA PHE A 87 6.22 -7.00 10.29
C PHE A 87 5.37 -6.94 9.02
N SER A 88 5.56 -5.90 8.19
CA SER A 88 4.93 -5.73 6.88
C SER A 88 6.01 -5.57 5.80
N SER A 89 5.63 -5.30 4.55
CA SER A 89 6.51 -5.18 3.38
C SER A 89 7.42 -6.39 3.18
N SER A 90 6.88 -7.60 3.31
CA SER A 90 7.59 -8.86 3.14
C SER A 90 8.33 -8.96 1.80
N ALA A 91 9.36 -9.80 1.75
CA ALA A 91 10.18 -9.93 0.56
C ALA A 91 9.38 -10.41 -0.66
N SER A 92 8.47 -11.37 -0.47
CA SER A 92 7.58 -11.89 -1.51
C SER A 92 6.62 -10.82 -2.02
N PHE A 93 6.04 -10.03 -1.11
CA PHE A 93 5.19 -8.89 -1.46
C PHE A 93 5.91 -7.88 -2.35
N LEU A 94 7.04 -7.35 -1.88
CA LEU A 94 7.82 -6.35 -2.63
C LEU A 94 8.37 -6.89 -3.96
N SER A 95 8.70 -8.18 -4.04
CA SER A 95 9.12 -8.82 -5.29
C SER A 95 7.96 -9.03 -6.28
N THR A 96 6.72 -9.10 -5.79
CA THR A 96 5.53 -9.23 -6.64
C THR A 96 5.11 -7.90 -7.22
N ILE A 97 5.08 -6.84 -6.39
CA ILE A 97 4.55 -5.52 -6.78
C ILE A 97 5.58 -4.53 -7.32
N ARG A 98 6.88 -4.78 -7.09
CA ARG A 98 8.06 -4.06 -7.64
C ARG A 98 7.90 -2.54 -7.86
N PRO A 99 7.56 -1.76 -6.82
CA PRO A 99 7.24 -0.36 -7.00
C PRO A 99 8.49 0.49 -7.26
N GLU A 100 8.38 1.49 -8.13
CA GLU A 100 9.42 2.49 -8.31
C GLU A 100 9.53 3.40 -7.10
N ILE A 101 8.40 3.73 -6.48
CA ILE A 101 8.32 4.66 -5.34
C ILE A 101 7.57 4.06 -4.16
N ALA A 102 8.10 4.30 -2.97
CA ALA A 102 7.49 3.94 -1.70
C ALA A 102 7.33 5.17 -0.80
N VAL A 103 6.10 5.45 -0.36
CA VAL A 103 5.78 6.53 0.58
C VAL A 103 5.43 5.94 1.94
N ILE A 104 6.28 6.21 2.93
CA ILE A 104 6.10 5.85 4.32
C ILE A 104 5.38 6.98 5.04
N GLN A 105 4.12 6.77 5.40
CA GLN A 105 3.42 7.70 6.29
C GLN A 105 3.71 7.35 7.75
N CYS A 106 4.54 8.13 8.41
CA CYS A 106 4.78 8.07 9.84
C CYS A 106 5.21 9.44 10.38
N GLY A 107 4.95 9.67 11.68
CA GLY A 107 5.50 10.81 12.42
C GLY A 107 6.34 10.30 13.61
N GLU A 108 6.72 11.18 14.52
CA GLU A 108 7.36 10.77 15.77
C GLU A 108 6.47 9.77 16.52
N ASN A 109 7.05 8.64 16.92
CA ASN A 109 6.29 7.57 17.56
C ASN A 109 7.18 6.69 18.44
N ASN A 110 6.55 5.97 19.37
CA ASN A 110 7.21 5.00 20.25
C ASN A 110 7.14 3.55 19.73
N HIS A 111 6.66 3.35 18.49
CA HIS A 111 6.53 2.03 17.87
C HIS A 111 7.79 1.60 17.12
N GLY A 112 8.75 2.51 16.94
CA GLY A 112 9.95 2.28 16.14
C GLY A 112 9.68 2.31 14.65
N HIS A 113 8.72 3.13 14.20
CA HIS A 113 8.41 3.32 12.78
C HIS A 113 9.05 4.62 12.22
N PRO A 114 9.55 4.60 10.98
CA PRO A 114 9.70 3.42 10.13
C PRO A 114 10.78 2.50 10.68
N ALA A 115 10.54 1.19 10.59
CA ALA A 115 11.52 0.23 11.08
C ALA A 115 12.72 0.16 10.12
N PRO A 116 13.97 0.14 10.64
CA PRO A 116 15.17 0.04 9.80
C PRO A 116 15.14 -1.16 8.84
N GLU A 117 14.57 -2.29 9.26
CA GLU A 117 14.44 -3.50 8.44
C GLU A 117 13.52 -3.31 7.23
N THR A 118 12.50 -2.46 7.36
CA THR A 118 11.61 -2.12 6.25
C THR A 118 12.28 -1.15 5.28
N VAL A 119 12.94 -0.12 5.80
CA VAL A 119 13.72 0.82 4.98
C VAL A 119 14.82 0.09 4.22
N GLN A 120 15.52 -0.84 4.87
CA GLN A 120 16.56 -1.65 4.24
C GLN A 120 15.99 -2.50 3.10
N ARG A 121 14.88 -3.22 3.30
CA ARG A 121 14.26 -4.04 2.25
C ARG A 121 13.84 -3.23 1.02
N LEU A 122 13.36 -2.01 1.24
CA LEU A 122 13.01 -1.08 0.15
C LEU A 122 14.27 -0.59 -0.58
N ALA A 123 15.29 -0.17 0.17
CA ALA A 123 16.54 0.35 -0.39
C ALA A 123 17.33 -0.72 -1.18
N GLU A 124 17.38 -1.96 -0.70
CA GLU A 124 18.02 -3.10 -1.40
C GLU A 124 17.38 -3.38 -2.77
N ARG A 125 16.10 -3.03 -2.94
CA ARG A 125 15.36 -3.14 -4.20
C ARG A 125 15.46 -1.88 -5.07
N LYS A 126 16.23 -0.87 -4.65
CA LYS A 126 16.41 0.41 -5.33
C LYS A 126 15.10 1.18 -5.52
N ILE A 127 14.16 0.99 -4.60
CA ILE A 127 12.88 1.71 -4.55
C ILE A 127 13.18 3.11 -4.02
N GLN A 128 12.65 4.15 -4.65
CA GLN A 128 12.77 5.51 -4.15
C GLN A 128 11.86 5.71 -2.93
N ILE A 129 12.43 6.07 -1.79
CA ILE A 129 11.71 6.15 -0.51
C ILE A 129 11.45 7.62 -0.16
N PHE A 130 10.20 7.93 0.17
CA PHE A 130 9.80 9.17 0.83
C PHE A 130 9.17 8.82 2.18
N CYS A 131 9.40 9.62 3.20
CA CYS A 131 8.92 9.39 4.56
C CYS A 131 8.43 10.70 5.18
N THR A 132 7.16 10.73 5.60
CA THR A 132 6.56 11.97 6.10
C THR A 132 7.20 12.48 7.41
N LEU A 133 7.96 11.64 8.12
CA LEU A 133 8.74 12.05 9.29
C LEU A 133 9.93 12.94 8.92
N PHE A 134 10.54 12.70 7.75
CA PHE A 134 11.76 13.38 7.31
C PHE A 134 11.51 14.39 6.19
N ASP A 135 10.51 14.11 5.35
CA ASP A 135 10.19 14.88 4.14
C ASP A 135 8.91 15.73 4.30
N GLY A 136 8.26 15.68 5.46
CA GLY A 136 7.00 16.37 5.74
C GLY A 136 5.83 15.84 4.89
N THR A 137 4.98 16.73 4.38
CA THR A 137 3.88 16.36 3.49
C THR A 137 4.43 15.84 2.17
N VAL A 138 4.06 14.61 1.78
CA VAL A 138 4.40 14.02 0.47
C VAL A 138 3.15 14.02 -0.41
N SER A 139 3.17 14.77 -1.50
CA SER A 139 2.10 14.86 -2.50
C SER A 139 2.52 14.18 -3.79
N THR A 140 1.64 13.36 -4.35
CA THR A 140 1.87 12.68 -5.63
C THR A 140 0.77 13.02 -6.63
N GLU A 141 1.15 13.46 -7.83
CA GLU A 141 0.22 13.79 -8.91
C GLU A 141 0.61 13.06 -10.20
N TRP A 142 -0.32 12.28 -10.75
CA TRP A 142 -0.18 11.68 -12.07
C TRP A 142 -0.84 12.57 -13.12
N ASN A 143 -0.09 12.92 -14.18
CA ASN A 143 -0.58 13.78 -15.27
C ASN A 143 -0.76 13.05 -16.61
N GLY A 144 -0.84 11.72 -16.61
CA GLY A 144 -0.95 10.89 -17.82
C GLY A 144 0.39 10.55 -18.48
N LYS A 145 1.52 11.11 -18.00
CA LYS A 145 2.85 10.86 -18.57
C LYS A 145 3.94 10.63 -17.54
N LYS A 146 3.88 11.35 -16.42
CA LYS A 146 4.85 11.24 -15.33
C LYS A 146 4.17 11.42 -14.00
N LEU A 147 4.72 10.76 -12.99
CA LEU A 147 4.40 11.06 -11.61
C LEU A 147 5.21 12.28 -11.17
N LEU A 148 4.52 13.29 -10.67
CA LEU A 148 5.11 14.42 -9.95
C LEU A 148 5.06 14.10 -8.46
N ILE A 149 6.16 14.35 -7.76
CA ILE A 149 6.25 14.19 -6.31
C ILE A 149 6.76 15.50 -5.73
N GLU A 150 6.05 16.01 -4.74
CA GLU A 150 6.40 17.21 -4.01
C GLU A 150 6.45 16.90 -2.51
N THR A 151 7.46 17.45 -1.84
CA THR A 151 7.65 17.38 -0.39
C THR A 151 7.48 18.78 0.20
N GLY A 152 6.86 18.92 1.36
CA GLY A 152 6.61 20.22 1.98
C GLY A 152 6.49 20.14 3.50
N ASP A 153 6.46 21.30 4.15
CA ASP A 153 6.32 21.42 5.60
C ASP A 153 4.90 21.09 6.10
#